data_AF-A0A0C9QVL0-F1
#
_entry.id   AF-A0A0C9QVL0-F1
#
_cell.length_a   1.000
_cell.length_b   1.000
_cell.length_c   1.000
_cell.angle_alpha   90.00
_cell.angle_beta   90.00
_cell.angle_gamma   90.00
#
_symmetry.space_group_name_H-M   'P 1'
#
loop_
_entity.id
_entity.type
_entity.pdbx_description
1 polymer ?
#
loop_
_entity_poly.entity_id
_entity_poly.type
_entity_poly.pdbx_seq_one_letter_code
_entity_poly.pdbx_strand_id
1 'polypeptide(L)'
;MASQAICTATHCSFHRLNPSISRHSPGSHAKFKLSCPKGHMNRKFPQIYAESSSSISFNKEAYEADRLRLDAKARQAMAVQSQEENNENNDRSNWKWEIRKRIWDLMERENIAQFPRPVHHRIPNFVGAAAAAEMLASLQAFATAQIVKVNPDTPQKQVRYLTLSGGKKLLTPQPRLRTGFFSILDATMFPQGAINEACTSAGVAKYGKPIDLDAKLKVDLIVIGSVAVDPQTGARLGKGEGFAELEYGMLRYMGAIDDSTLIVTSVHDKQLVNDIPVEKLQIHDVPVDVICTPTQIVHTNTTIPKPQGIYWDRLSPEKLGQIKILRELKKCIEQETGQSLPCGPSEKLPPTAGHRSRRQG
;
A
#
# COMPACT_ATOMS: atom_id res chain seq x y z
N MET A 1 -61.35 39.01 -7.77
CA MET A 1 -60.15 39.85 -7.59
C MET A 1 -58.96 38.98 -8.02
N ALA A 2 -58.57 38.94 -9.30
CA ALA A 2 -57.59 39.84 -9.95
C ALA A 2 -56.34 40.05 -9.05
N SER A 3 -55.10 39.74 -9.43
CA SER A 3 -54.44 39.96 -10.72
C SER A 3 -53.19 39.08 -10.93
N GLN A 4 -52.91 38.82 -12.21
CA GLN A 4 -51.64 38.35 -12.80
C GLN A 4 -50.61 39.51 -12.93
N ALA A 5 -49.33 39.16 -13.12
CA ALA A 5 -48.32 39.76 -14.02
C ALA A 5 -47.05 38.87 -13.97
N ILE A 6 -46.45 38.25 -15.00
CA ILE A 6 -46.08 38.55 -16.40
C ILE A 6 -44.83 39.47 -16.57
N CYS A 7 -43.76 38.85 -17.11
CA CYS A 7 -42.65 39.32 -17.99
C CYS A 7 -41.81 40.54 -17.56
N THR A 8 -40.52 40.69 -17.90
CA THR A 8 -39.87 40.56 -19.22
C THR A 8 -38.37 40.30 -19.15
N ALA A 9 -37.86 39.57 -20.14
CA ALA A 9 -36.46 39.52 -20.53
C ALA A 9 -36.04 40.76 -21.34
N THR A 10 -34.76 41.13 -21.28
CA THR A 10 -34.12 42.00 -22.29
C THR A 10 -32.76 41.42 -22.67
N HIS A 11 -32.67 41.03 -23.94
CA HIS A 11 -31.44 40.89 -24.72
C HIS A 11 -30.76 42.25 -24.91
N CYS A 12 -29.43 42.29 -24.92
CA CYS A 12 -28.70 43.04 -25.94
C CYS A 12 -27.30 42.43 -26.17
N SER A 13 -26.88 42.46 -27.42
CA SER A 13 -25.82 41.65 -28.02
C SER A 13 -24.72 42.52 -28.66
N PHE A 14 -23.52 41.95 -28.83
CA PHE A 14 -22.41 42.32 -29.76
C PHE A 14 -21.71 43.69 -29.53
N HIS A 15 -20.40 43.93 -29.72
CA HIS A 15 -19.34 43.32 -30.55
C HIS A 15 -17.92 43.74 -30.06
N ARG A 16 -16.97 42.79 -30.05
CA ARG A 16 -15.59 42.83 -30.62
C ARG A 16 -14.62 44.02 -30.35
N LEU A 17 -13.49 43.77 -29.67
CA LEU A 17 -12.13 43.55 -30.23
C LEU A 17 -11.03 43.57 -29.13
N ASN A 18 -10.08 42.64 -29.26
CA ASN A 18 -8.82 42.41 -28.51
C ASN A 18 -7.74 43.47 -28.88
N PRO A 19 -6.47 43.49 -28.37
CA PRO A 19 -5.81 42.66 -27.33
C PRO A 19 -4.86 43.42 -26.35
N SER A 20 -4.50 42.82 -25.21
CA SER A 20 -3.11 42.93 -24.72
C SER A 20 -2.69 41.72 -23.88
N ILE A 21 -1.54 41.21 -24.28
CA ILE A 21 -0.85 39.99 -23.86
C ILE A 21 -0.19 40.21 -22.49
N SER A 22 -0.39 39.31 -21.53
CA SER A 22 0.64 38.97 -20.54
C SER A 22 0.72 37.45 -20.40
N ARG A 23 1.81 36.90 -20.92
CA ARG A 23 2.13 35.48 -20.93
C ARG A 23 2.47 35.00 -19.52
N HIS A 24 1.65 34.13 -18.96
CA HIS A 24 2.12 33.13 -18.01
C HIS A 24 1.82 31.75 -18.56
N SER A 25 2.89 31.09 -19.02
CA SER A 25 2.89 29.72 -19.51
C SER A 25 2.46 28.76 -18.39
N PRO A 26 1.42 27.93 -18.58
CA PRO A 26 1.25 26.75 -17.75
C PRO A 26 2.30 25.74 -18.20
N GLY A 27 3.28 25.50 -17.34
CA GLY A 27 4.24 24.42 -17.49
C GLY A 27 3.53 23.08 -17.72
N SER A 28 4.05 22.33 -18.68
CA SER A 28 3.55 21.04 -19.13
C SER A 28 3.59 19.98 -18.02
N HIS A 29 2.46 19.76 -17.35
CA HIS A 29 2.21 18.60 -16.48
C HIS A 29 1.10 17.69 -17.03
N ALA A 30 0.95 17.64 -18.36
CA ALA A 30 0.32 16.52 -19.05
C ALA A 30 1.42 15.52 -19.44
N LYS A 31 1.98 14.77 -18.48
CA LYS A 31 2.96 13.71 -18.78
C LYS A 31 2.51 12.39 -18.14
N PHE A 32 2.13 11.46 -19.01
CA PHE A 32 1.93 10.02 -18.77
C PHE A 32 0.99 9.61 -17.63
N LYS A 33 -0.27 10.06 -17.69
CA LYS A 33 -1.37 9.28 -17.11
C LYS A 33 -1.68 8.11 -18.05
N LEU A 34 -0.95 7.00 -17.94
CA LEU A 34 -1.48 5.72 -18.40
C LEU A 34 -2.51 5.28 -17.37
N SER A 35 -3.70 5.88 -17.43
CA SER A 35 -4.89 5.32 -16.80
C SER A 35 -5.10 3.91 -17.36
N CYS A 36 -5.47 2.96 -16.49
CA CYS A 36 -5.83 1.60 -16.89
C CYS A 36 -6.68 1.65 -18.18
N PRO A 37 -6.26 0.99 -19.27
CA PRO A 37 -7.08 0.91 -20.48
C PRO A 37 -8.46 0.38 -20.08
N LYS A 38 -9.51 1.18 -20.33
CA LYS A 38 -10.92 0.77 -20.18
C LYS A 38 -11.24 -0.21 -21.30
N GLY A 39 -10.70 -1.42 -21.22
CA GLY A 39 -10.84 -2.45 -22.23
C GLY A 39 -10.28 -3.75 -21.68
N HIS A 40 -11.17 -4.69 -21.39
CA HIS A 40 -10.82 -6.08 -21.06
C HIS A 40 -10.16 -6.72 -22.30
N MET A 41 -8.86 -6.54 -22.46
CA MET A 41 -8.07 -7.31 -23.41
C MET A 41 -7.59 -8.58 -22.71
N ASN A 42 -7.55 -9.68 -23.44
CA ASN A 42 -7.19 -11.01 -22.96
C ASN A 42 -5.67 -11.05 -22.64
N ARG A 43 -5.30 -10.50 -21.48
CA ARG A 43 -3.91 -10.35 -21.02
C ARG A 43 -3.34 -11.74 -20.72
N LYS A 44 -2.16 -12.05 -21.27
CA LYS A 44 -1.34 -13.19 -20.85
C LYS A 44 -0.07 -12.64 -20.20
N PHE A 45 0.03 -12.73 -18.88
CA PHE A 45 1.31 -12.45 -18.21
C PHE A 45 2.18 -13.72 -18.23
N PRO A 46 3.52 -13.58 -18.27
CA PRO A 46 4.38 -14.70 -17.95
C PRO A 46 4.11 -15.15 -16.51
N GLN A 47 4.11 -16.45 -16.26
CA GLN A 47 3.92 -17.03 -14.95
C GLN A 47 5.00 -16.47 -14.00
N ILE A 48 4.59 -15.72 -12.96
CA ILE A 48 5.54 -15.03 -12.05
C ILE A 48 6.24 -16.04 -11.13
N TYR A 49 5.57 -17.16 -10.90
CA TYR A 49 5.97 -18.28 -10.08
C TYR A 49 6.42 -19.45 -10.93
N ALA A 50 7.55 -20.09 -10.56
CA ALA A 50 7.92 -21.36 -11.16
C ALA A 50 6.93 -22.44 -10.72
N GLU A 51 6.55 -23.36 -11.63
CA GLU A 51 5.77 -24.55 -11.27
C GLU A 51 6.52 -25.33 -10.19
N SER A 52 5.94 -25.43 -8.99
CA SER A 52 6.50 -26.25 -7.95
C SER A 52 6.27 -27.71 -8.32
N SER A 53 7.32 -28.41 -8.74
CA SER A 53 7.30 -29.87 -8.79
C SER A 53 6.98 -30.40 -7.39
N SER A 54 5.93 -31.21 -7.32
CA SER A 54 5.48 -31.85 -6.09
C SER A 54 6.60 -32.69 -5.47
N SER A 55 6.96 -32.39 -4.22
CA SER A 55 7.45 -33.29 -3.14
C SER A 55 8.52 -32.70 -2.21
N ILE A 56 8.84 -31.40 -2.27
CA ILE A 56 9.71 -30.78 -1.26
C ILE A 56 8.85 -30.26 -0.10
N SER A 57 8.98 -30.90 1.06
CA SER A 57 8.42 -30.42 2.33
C SER A 57 8.85 -28.97 2.58
N PHE A 58 7.89 -28.05 2.75
CA PHE A 58 8.18 -26.65 3.10
C PHE A 58 8.97 -26.58 4.41
N ASN A 59 10.21 -26.11 4.36
CA ASN A 59 11.05 -25.92 5.54
C ASN A 59 10.77 -24.55 6.17
N LYS A 60 9.95 -24.57 7.24
CA LYS A 60 9.50 -23.37 7.93
C LYS A 60 10.65 -22.63 8.61
N GLU A 61 11.55 -23.36 9.26
CA GLU A 61 12.67 -22.80 10.01
C GLU A 61 13.64 -22.05 9.08
N ALA A 62 13.98 -22.65 7.94
CA ALA A 62 14.84 -22.03 6.93
C ALA A 62 14.18 -20.79 6.31
N TYR A 63 12.88 -20.86 6.00
CA TYR A 63 12.12 -19.71 5.49
C TYR A 63 12.10 -18.55 6.50
N GLU A 64 11.81 -18.83 7.77
CA GLU A 64 11.78 -17.81 8.81
C GLU A 64 13.16 -17.21 9.07
N ALA A 65 14.22 -18.03 9.09
CA ALA A 65 15.59 -17.58 9.26
C ALA A 65 16.02 -16.64 8.12
N ASP A 66 15.76 -17.00 6.86
CA ASP A 66 16.10 -16.15 5.72
C ASP A 66 15.29 -14.85 5.72
N ARG A 67 13.98 -14.93 5.98
CA ARG A 67 13.11 -13.74 6.12
C ARG A 67 13.64 -12.79 7.20
N LEU A 68 13.92 -13.31 8.41
CA LEU A 68 14.41 -12.50 9.53
C LEU A 68 15.75 -11.84 9.23
N ARG A 69 16.68 -12.59 8.60
CA ARG A 69 17.98 -12.07 8.16
C ARG A 69 17.83 -10.93 7.15
N LEU A 70 17.01 -11.12 6.13
CA LEU A 70 16.77 -10.12 5.10
C LEU A 70 16.04 -8.89 5.66
N ASP A 71 15.11 -9.08 6.57
CA ASP A 71 14.42 -7.97 7.24
C ASP A 71 15.36 -7.19 8.15
N ALA A 72 16.28 -7.87 8.85
CA ALA A 72 17.31 -7.22 9.67
C ALA A 72 18.25 -6.36 8.84
N LYS A 73 18.76 -6.89 7.72
CA LYS A 73 19.61 -6.14 6.80
C LYS A 73 18.95 -4.86 6.30
N ALA A 74 17.68 -4.95 5.90
CA ALA A 74 16.95 -3.79 5.42
C ALA A 74 16.64 -2.77 6.52
N ARG A 75 16.38 -3.21 7.76
CA ARG A 75 16.27 -2.29 8.90
C ARG A 75 17.56 -1.54 9.18
N GLN A 76 18.70 -2.24 9.19
CA GLN A 76 20.01 -1.60 9.37
C GLN A 76 20.27 -0.55 8.30
N ALA A 77 19.99 -0.87 7.03
CA ALA A 77 20.18 0.10 5.96
C ALA A 77 19.22 1.29 6.02
N MET A 78 17.95 1.08 6.39
CA MET A 78 17.02 2.19 6.64
C MET A 78 17.49 3.08 7.80
N ALA A 79 18.08 2.49 8.85
CA ALA A 79 18.64 3.25 9.97
C ALA A 79 19.80 4.13 9.51
N VAL A 80 20.75 3.56 8.75
CA VAL A 80 21.88 4.31 8.17
C VAL A 80 21.39 5.42 7.25
N GLN A 81 20.49 5.11 6.32
CA GLN A 81 19.92 6.10 5.41
C GLN A 81 19.22 7.23 6.16
N SER A 82 18.44 6.91 7.19
CA SER A 82 17.77 7.94 7.99
C SER A 82 18.74 8.83 8.77
N GLN A 83 19.89 8.30 9.19
CA GLN A 83 20.94 9.10 9.83
C GLN A 83 21.66 10.01 8.82
N GLU A 84 21.93 9.51 7.60
CA GLU A 84 22.51 10.31 6.52
C GLU A 84 21.55 11.44 6.09
N GLU A 85 20.28 11.13 5.84
CA GLU A 85 19.27 12.12 5.41
C GLU A 85 19.04 13.21 6.47
N ASN A 86 19.11 12.86 7.74
CA ASN A 86 19.02 13.83 8.85
C ASN A 86 20.23 14.77 8.91
N ASN A 87 21.41 14.31 8.50
CA ASN A 87 22.61 15.14 8.51
C ASN A 87 22.67 16.08 7.29
N GLU A 88 21.97 15.75 6.20
CA GLU A 88 22.01 16.49 4.94
C GLU A 88 20.93 17.61 4.80
N ASN A 89 20.12 17.88 5.84
CA ASN A 89 19.07 18.93 5.83
C ASN A 89 18.15 18.88 4.58
N ASN A 90 17.79 17.69 4.10
CA ASN A 90 16.92 17.55 2.94
C ASN A 90 15.43 17.64 3.32
N ASP A 91 14.85 18.82 3.13
CA ASP A 91 13.50 19.23 3.52
C ASP A 91 12.36 18.31 3.00
N ARG A 92 12.60 17.54 1.93
CA ARG A 92 11.59 16.69 1.27
C ARG A 92 11.29 15.36 1.97
N SER A 93 12.24 14.78 2.71
CA SER A 93 12.11 13.48 3.40
C SER A 93 11.99 13.61 4.92
N ASN A 94 12.58 14.67 5.49
CA ASN A 94 12.81 14.77 6.92
C ASN A 94 11.51 14.76 7.75
N TRP A 95 10.47 15.47 7.34
CA TRP A 95 9.22 15.55 8.11
C TRP A 95 8.52 14.18 8.29
N LYS A 96 8.50 13.32 7.26
CA LYS A 96 7.91 11.97 7.36
C LYS A 96 8.70 11.14 8.37
N TRP A 97 10.02 11.31 8.37
CA TRP A 97 10.90 10.61 9.29
C TRP A 97 10.75 11.10 10.73
N GLU A 98 10.69 12.40 10.96
CA GLU A 98 10.49 13.01 12.29
C GLU A 98 9.23 12.48 12.97
N ILE A 99 8.10 12.43 12.26
CA ILE A 99 6.85 11.90 12.80
C ILE A 99 6.99 10.40 13.10
N ARG A 100 7.56 9.61 12.18
CA ARG A 100 7.78 8.15 12.41
C ARG A 100 8.63 7.91 13.65
N LYS A 101 9.78 8.61 13.74
CA LYS A 101 10.71 8.49 14.86
C LYS A 101 10.03 8.87 16.16
N ARG A 102 9.32 10.01 16.19
CA ARG A 102 8.56 10.45 17.37
C ARG A 102 7.57 9.38 17.84
N ILE A 103 6.81 8.78 16.92
CA ILE A 103 5.84 7.73 17.28
C ILE A 103 6.53 6.44 17.72
N TRP A 104 7.59 6.00 17.05
CA TRP A 104 8.33 4.82 17.52
C TRP A 104 8.94 5.03 18.91
N ASP A 105 9.59 6.17 19.14
CA ASP A 105 10.15 6.54 20.44
C ASP A 105 9.05 6.58 21.52
N LEU A 106 7.89 7.17 21.20
CA LEU A 106 6.73 7.23 22.08
C LEU A 106 6.24 5.82 22.47
N MET A 107 6.07 4.94 21.49
CA MET A 107 5.56 3.58 21.70
C MET A 107 6.52 2.72 22.53
N GLU A 108 7.83 2.89 22.33
CA GLU A 108 8.86 2.21 23.13
C GLU A 108 8.93 2.78 24.56
N ARG A 109 8.97 4.11 24.70
CA ARG A 109 9.07 4.83 25.98
C ARG A 109 7.90 4.53 26.90
N GLU A 110 6.68 4.52 26.36
CA GLU A 110 5.45 4.26 27.13
C GLU A 110 5.14 2.77 27.27
N ASN A 111 6.05 1.88 26.81
CA ASN A 111 5.89 0.43 26.85
C ASN A 111 4.59 -0.09 26.21
N ILE A 112 4.08 0.66 25.22
CA ILE A 112 2.93 0.29 24.40
C ILE A 112 3.38 -0.75 23.35
N ALA A 113 4.62 -0.61 22.88
CA ALA A 113 5.22 -1.49 21.88
C ALA A 113 5.23 -2.96 22.34
N GLN A 114 4.74 -3.84 21.47
CA GLN A 114 4.79 -5.29 21.64
C GLN A 114 5.82 -5.91 20.69
N PHE A 115 6.26 -7.14 20.98
CA PHE A 115 7.20 -7.83 20.11
C PHE A 115 6.65 -7.99 18.68
N PRO A 116 7.48 -7.83 17.63
CA PRO A 116 8.93 -7.66 17.68
C PRO A 116 9.38 -6.22 18.01
N ARG A 117 10.28 -6.10 19.01
CA ARG A 117 10.93 -4.84 19.42
C ARG A 117 12.40 -4.80 18.97
N PRO A 118 13.01 -3.61 18.79
CA PRO A 118 12.34 -2.31 18.77
C PRO A 118 11.44 -2.13 17.54
N VAL A 119 10.44 -1.25 17.64
CA VAL A 119 9.46 -0.96 16.58
C VAL A 119 9.99 -0.04 15.48
N HIS A 120 11.17 0.57 15.66
CA HIS A 120 11.81 1.40 14.64
C HIS A 120 11.93 0.67 13.31
N HIS A 121 11.57 1.37 12.23
CA HIS A 121 11.50 0.84 10.87
C HIS A 121 10.49 -0.29 10.66
N ARG A 122 9.45 -0.37 11.52
CA ARG A 122 8.33 -1.31 11.42
C ARG A 122 7.00 -0.58 11.53
N ILE A 123 5.94 -1.26 11.12
CA ILE A 123 4.60 -0.92 11.63
C ILE A 123 4.57 -1.37 13.10
N PRO A 124 4.36 -0.48 14.08
CA PRO A 124 4.46 -0.81 15.50
C PRO A 124 3.45 -1.90 15.87
N ASN A 125 3.91 -2.98 16.49
CA ASN A 125 3.00 -3.85 17.22
C ASN A 125 2.70 -3.22 18.59
N PHE A 126 1.49 -3.38 19.11
CA PHE A 126 1.04 -2.62 20.28
C PHE A 126 0.09 -3.39 21.20
N VAL A 127 0.08 -3.00 22.49
CA VAL A 127 -0.93 -3.46 23.45
C VAL A 127 -2.31 -3.03 22.97
N GLY A 128 -3.25 -3.96 22.86
CA GLY A 128 -4.59 -3.69 22.34
C GLY A 128 -4.76 -3.90 20.83
N ALA A 129 -3.73 -4.40 20.11
CA ALA A 129 -3.86 -4.72 18.67
C ALA A 129 -5.03 -5.66 18.36
N ALA A 130 -5.33 -6.62 19.25
CA ALA A 130 -6.49 -7.49 19.09
C ALA A 130 -7.81 -6.70 19.22
N ALA A 131 -7.95 -5.81 20.20
CA ALA A 131 -9.13 -4.97 20.38
C ALA A 131 -9.35 -4.05 19.16
N ALA A 132 -8.29 -3.44 18.62
CA ALA A 132 -8.37 -2.65 17.40
C ALA A 132 -8.83 -3.49 16.19
N ALA A 133 -8.43 -4.77 16.12
CA ALA A 133 -8.89 -5.69 15.09
C ALA A 133 -10.37 -6.09 15.25
N GLU A 134 -10.86 -6.24 16.48
CA GLU A 134 -12.29 -6.45 16.74
C GLU A 134 -13.12 -5.22 16.35
N MET A 135 -12.64 -4.00 16.64
CA MET A 135 -13.28 -2.76 16.17
C MET A 135 -13.35 -2.72 14.65
N LEU A 136 -12.29 -3.13 13.95
CA LEU A 136 -12.29 -3.28 12.49
C LEU A 136 -13.30 -4.33 12.01
N ALA A 137 -13.38 -5.48 12.69
CA ALA A 137 -14.32 -6.54 12.33
C ALA A 137 -15.79 -6.16 12.55
N SER A 138 -16.07 -5.17 13.42
CA SER A 138 -17.42 -4.63 13.61
C SER A 138 -17.92 -3.75 12.46
N LEU A 139 -17.04 -3.35 11.53
CA LEU A 139 -17.42 -2.56 10.36
C LEU A 139 -18.33 -3.36 9.43
N GLN A 140 -19.45 -2.76 9.00
CA GLN A 140 -20.35 -3.37 8.02
C GLN A 140 -19.62 -3.76 6.73
N ALA A 141 -18.68 -2.92 6.28
CA ALA A 141 -17.85 -3.19 5.10
C ALA A 141 -16.98 -4.45 5.27
N PHE A 142 -16.48 -4.73 6.49
CA PHE A 142 -15.77 -5.96 6.78
C PHE A 142 -16.72 -7.16 6.85
N ALA A 143 -17.87 -7.00 7.51
CA ALA A 143 -18.88 -8.04 7.65
C ALA A 143 -19.32 -8.60 6.29
N THR A 144 -19.56 -7.75 5.28
CA THR A 144 -20.01 -8.16 3.94
C THR A 144 -18.88 -8.52 2.98
N ALA A 145 -17.64 -8.14 3.27
CA ALA A 145 -16.50 -8.41 2.39
C ALA A 145 -16.30 -9.92 2.14
N GLN A 146 -15.96 -10.27 0.91
CA GLN A 146 -15.60 -11.62 0.47
C GLN A 146 -14.09 -11.78 0.31
N ILE A 147 -13.41 -10.75 -0.20
CA ILE A 147 -11.96 -10.69 -0.34
C ILE A 147 -11.43 -9.47 0.41
N VAL A 148 -10.65 -9.72 1.46
CA VAL A 148 -10.00 -8.67 2.25
C VAL A 148 -8.51 -8.73 2.01
N LYS A 149 -7.93 -7.61 1.58
CA LYS A 149 -6.47 -7.46 1.52
C LYS A 149 -5.94 -7.03 2.87
N VAL A 150 -5.06 -7.81 3.49
CA VAL A 150 -4.45 -7.46 4.77
C VAL A 150 -2.93 -7.54 4.64
N ASN A 151 -2.24 -6.49 5.07
CA ASN A 151 -0.78 -6.46 5.14
C ASN A 151 -0.23 -7.57 6.07
N PRO A 152 1.03 -8.03 5.86
CA PRO A 152 1.63 -9.11 6.63
C PRO A 152 2.24 -8.63 7.95
N ASP A 153 2.07 -7.36 8.31
CA ASP A 153 2.63 -6.74 9.51
C ASP A 153 2.09 -7.43 10.78
N THR A 154 2.92 -7.53 11.81
CA THR A 154 2.58 -8.19 13.09
C THR A 154 1.30 -7.66 13.76
N PRO A 155 1.08 -6.34 13.92
CA PRO A 155 -0.15 -5.83 14.55
C PRO A 155 -1.44 -6.26 13.85
N GLN A 156 -1.36 -6.68 12.59
CA GLN A 156 -2.53 -7.06 11.79
C GLN A 156 -2.76 -8.57 11.75
N LYS A 157 -2.03 -9.36 12.54
CA LYS A 157 -2.23 -10.81 12.62
C LYS A 157 -3.66 -11.17 13.02
N GLN A 158 -4.24 -10.44 13.98
CA GLN A 158 -5.63 -10.68 14.40
C GLN A 158 -6.63 -10.35 13.29
N VAL A 159 -6.41 -9.29 12.50
CA VAL A 159 -7.25 -8.99 11.33
C VAL A 159 -7.22 -10.14 10.31
N ARG A 160 -6.04 -10.71 10.04
CA ARG A 160 -5.90 -11.89 9.17
C ARG A 160 -6.64 -13.11 9.73
N TYR A 161 -6.58 -13.31 11.05
CA TYR A 161 -7.31 -14.37 11.73
C TYR A 161 -8.82 -14.19 11.55
N LEU A 162 -9.36 -13.01 11.86
CA LEU A 162 -10.79 -12.68 11.73
C LEU A 162 -11.27 -12.79 10.27
N THR A 163 -10.40 -12.48 9.31
CA THR A 163 -10.69 -12.67 7.88
C THR A 163 -10.89 -14.15 7.56
N LEU A 164 -9.94 -15.01 7.93
CA LEU A 164 -9.98 -16.44 7.61
C LEU A 164 -11.05 -17.18 8.42
N SER A 165 -11.20 -16.88 9.72
CA SER A 165 -12.22 -17.52 10.58
C SER A 165 -13.63 -17.08 10.19
N GLY A 166 -13.79 -15.88 9.64
CA GLY A 166 -15.03 -15.39 9.06
C GLY A 166 -15.37 -15.96 7.68
N GLY A 167 -14.64 -16.98 7.20
CA GLY A 167 -14.88 -17.64 5.91
C GLY A 167 -14.55 -16.79 4.69
N LYS A 168 -13.82 -15.69 4.86
CA LYS A 168 -13.44 -14.77 3.77
C LYS A 168 -12.12 -15.21 3.15
N LYS A 169 -11.87 -14.74 1.93
CA LYS A 169 -10.56 -14.88 1.28
C LYS A 169 -9.63 -13.78 1.77
N LEU A 170 -8.50 -14.20 2.32
CA LEU A 170 -7.40 -13.33 2.70
C LEU A 170 -6.47 -13.13 1.50
N LEU A 171 -6.33 -11.89 1.05
CA LEU A 171 -5.30 -11.47 0.10
C LEU A 171 -4.14 -10.84 0.87
N THR A 172 -2.93 -11.38 0.78
CA THR A 172 -1.77 -10.84 1.53
C THR A 172 -0.56 -10.73 0.63
N PRO A 173 0.17 -9.60 0.64
CA PRO A 173 1.34 -9.43 -0.20
C PRO A 173 2.46 -10.33 0.33
N GLN A 174 3.32 -10.80 -0.56
CA GLN A 174 4.50 -11.53 -0.13
C GLN A 174 5.49 -10.55 0.52
N PRO A 175 6.22 -10.93 1.59
CA PRO A 175 7.09 -10.01 2.32
C PRO A 175 8.01 -9.20 1.39
N ARG A 176 7.77 -7.88 1.34
CA ARG A 176 8.52 -6.89 0.54
C ARG A 176 8.58 -7.22 -0.96
N LEU A 177 7.58 -7.93 -1.49
CA LEU A 177 7.46 -8.30 -2.90
C LEU A 177 8.69 -9.05 -3.47
N ARG A 178 9.45 -9.75 -2.60
CA ARG A 178 10.72 -10.40 -2.98
C ARG A 178 10.52 -11.67 -3.81
N THR A 179 9.55 -12.48 -3.41
CA THR A 179 9.32 -13.83 -3.96
C THR A 179 8.06 -13.91 -4.82
N GLY A 180 7.32 -12.80 -4.95
CA GLY A 180 6.06 -12.75 -5.67
C GLY A 180 5.24 -11.53 -5.33
N PHE A 181 4.03 -11.50 -5.87
CA PHE A 181 3.08 -10.41 -5.76
C PHE A 181 2.19 -10.54 -4.51
N PHE A 182 1.10 -11.30 -4.60
CA PHE A 182 0.21 -11.62 -3.49
C PHE A 182 0.00 -13.14 -3.41
N SER A 183 -0.38 -13.60 -2.23
CA SER A 183 -0.97 -14.92 -2.03
C SER A 183 -2.41 -14.76 -1.56
N ILE A 184 -3.28 -15.66 -2.03
CA ILE A 184 -4.66 -15.79 -1.57
C ILE A 184 -4.81 -17.04 -0.72
N LEU A 185 -5.54 -16.91 0.39
CA LEU A 185 -5.85 -17.97 1.34
C LEU A 185 -7.34 -17.96 1.69
N ASP A 186 -7.92 -19.14 1.88
CA ASP A 186 -9.18 -19.31 2.63
C ASP A 186 -9.06 -20.50 3.61
N ALA A 187 -10.07 -20.67 4.46
CA ALA A 187 -10.06 -21.68 5.51
C ALA A 187 -10.02 -23.14 5.01
N THR A 188 -10.28 -23.39 3.72
CA THR A 188 -10.24 -24.73 3.13
C THR A 188 -8.83 -25.15 2.70
N MET A 189 -7.88 -24.21 2.64
CA MET A 189 -6.53 -24.42 2.12
C MET A 189 -5.53 -24.95 3.15
N PHE A 190 -5.90 -25.09 4.42
CA PHE A 190 -5.02 -25.55 5.48
C PHE A 190 -5.76 -26.46 6.48
N PRO A 191 -5.03 -27.35 7.20
CA PRO A 191 -5.65 -28.26 8.16
C PRO A 191 -6.42 -27.54 9.28
N GLN A 192 -7.45 -28.18 9.82
CA GLN A 192 -8.14 -27.68 11.01
C GLN A 192 -7.14 -27.42 12.16
N GLY A 193 -7.29 -26.28 12.83
CA GLY A 193 -6.35 -25.84 13.88
C GLY A 193 -5.13 -25.06 13.38
N ALA A 194 -4.83 -25.07 12.07
CA ALA A 194 -3.67 -24.36 11.51
C ALA A 194 -3.91 -22.87 11.19
N ILE A 195 -5.08 -22.31 11.49
CA ILE A 195 -5.44 -20.91 11.16
C ILE A 195 -4.43 -19.89 11.72
N ASN A 196 -3.93 -20.10 12.93
CA ASN A 196 -2.94 -19.23 13.56
C ASN A 196 -1.60 -19.24 12.81
N GLU A 197 -1.22 -20.40 12.26
CA GLU A 197 -0.06 -20.54 11.39
C GLU A 197 -0.31 -19.85 10.05
N ALA A 198 -1.48 -20.08 9.43
CA ALA A 198 -1.88 -19.46 8.15
C ALA A 198 -1.88 -17.92 8.20
N CYS A 199 -2.04 -17.32 9.39
CA CYS A 199 -1.95 -15.87 9.60
C CYS A 199 -0.52 -15.32 9.71
N THR A 200 0.52 -16.17 9.62
CA THR A 200 1.93 -15.77 9.63
C THR A 200 2.52 -15.74 8.22
N SER A 201 3.63 -15.01 8.01
CA SER A 201 4.31 -15.01 6.71
C SER A 201 4.71 -16.41 6.24
N ALA A 202 5.12 -17.28 7.18
CA ALA A 202 5.51 -18.66 6.87
C ALA A 202 4.30 -19.51 6.48
N GLY A 203 3.18 -19.40 7.21
CA GLY A 203 1.95 -20.10 6.85
C GLY A 203 1.36 -19.62 5.52
N VAL A 204 1.43 -18.32 5.23
CA VAL A 204 1.06 -17.77 3.93
C VAL A 204 1.92 -18.36 2.80
N ALA A 205 3.22 -18.51 3.02
CA ALA A 205 4.13 -19.12 2.05
C ALA A 205 3.88 -20.64 1.88
N LYS A 206 3.44 -21.31 2.96
CA LYS A 206 3.18 -22.75 2.99
C LYS A 206 1.83 -23.13 2.38
N TYR A 207 0.78 -22.40 2.71
CA TYR A 207 -0.60 -22.73 2.36
C TYR A 207 -1.19 -21.85 1.26
N GLY A 208 -0.65 -20.64 1.07
CA GLY A 208 -1.23 -19.66 0.18
C GLY A 208 -0.99 -19.96 -1.28
N LYS A 209 -2.04 -19.80 -2.08
CA LYS A 209 -1.94 -19.84 -3.54
C LYS A 209 -1.41 -18.49 -4.04
N PRO A 210 -0.28 -18.45 -4.75
CA PRO A 210 0.19 -17.20 -5.35
C PRO A 210 -0.76 -16.70 -6.44
N ILE A 211 -0.83 -15.39 -6.65
CA ILE A 211 -1.63 -14.77 -7.71
C ILE A 211 -0.74 -14.00 -8.69
N ASP A 212 -1.10 -14.10 -9.97
CA ASP A 212 -0.45 -13.37 -11.05
C ASP A 212 -1.17 -12.03 -11.36
N LEU A 213 -0.56 -11.20 -12.21
CA LEU A 213 -1.06 -9.86 -12.56
C LEU A 213 -2.35 -9.88 -13.42
N ASP A 214 -2.70 -10.99 -14.05
CA ASP A 214 -3.96 -11.21 -14.76
C ASP A 214 -5.07 -11.84 -13.89
N ALA A 215 -4.80 -12.11 -12.61
CA ALA A 215 -5.79 -12.68 -11.72
C ALA A 215 -7.05 -11.79 -11.67
N LYS A 216 -8.19 -12.37 -12.07
CA LYS A 216 -9.49 -11.71 -12.03
C LYS A 216 -10.08 -11.81 -10.62
N LEU A 217 -9.88 -10.78 -9.83
CA LEU A 217 -10.43 -10.67 -8.47
C LEU A 217 -10.88 -9.23 -8.19
N LYS A 218 -11.85 -9.09 -7.28
CA LYS A 218 -12.28 -7.80 -6.73
C LYS A 218 -11.95 -7.81 -5.24
N VAL A 219 -11.16 -6.84 -4.77
CA VAL A 219 -10.89 -6.65 -3.35
C VAL A 219 -11.93 -5.70 -2.79
N ASP A 220 -12.65 -6.14 -1.77
CA ASP A 220 -13.75 -5.38 -1.16
C ASP A 220 -13.23 -4.37 -0.13
N LEU A 221 -12.15 -4.73 0.57
CA LEU A 221 -11.58 -3.96 1.66
C LEU A 221 -10.06 -4.11 1.69
N ILE A 222 -9.34 -3.00 1.87
CA ILE A 222 -7.89 -3.01 2.10
C ILE A 222 -7.61 -2.61 3.55
N VAL A 223 -6.84 -3.44 4.25
CA VAL A 223 -6.30 -3.17 5.57
C VAL A 223 -4.80 -2.89 5.45
N ILE A 224 -4.41 -1.64 5.76
CA ILE A 224 -3.05 -1.13 5.56
C ILE A 224 -2.37 -0.81 6.90
N GLY A 225 -1.12 -1.24 7.06
CA GLY A 225 -0.35 -1.00 8.29
C GLY A 225 0.24 0.41 8.32
N SER A 226 0.09 1.12 9.45
CA SER A 226 0.47 2.53 9.60
C SER A 226 1.30 2.77 10.86
N VAL A 227 2.25 3.70 10.78
CA VAL A 227 3.02 4.24 11.91
C VAL A 227 2.25 5.38 12.56
N ALA A 228 1.78 6.34 11.75
CA ALA A 228 1.02 7.50 12.21
C ALA A 228 -0.15 7.76 11.26
N VAL A 229 -1.26 8.26 11.78
CA VAL A 229 -2.47 8.55 11.01
C VAL A 229 -3.15 9.81 11.54
N ASP A 230 -3.60 10.68 10.65
CA ASP A 230 -4.37 11.85 11.00
C ASP A 230 -5.89 11.54 10.92
N PRO A 231 -6.63 11.65 12.05
CA PRO A 231 -8.05 11.32 12.08
C PRO A 231 -8.95 12.32 11.35
N GLN A 232 -8.50 13.56 11.14
CA GLN A 232 -9.27 14.60 10.47
C GLN A 232 -9.09 14.54 8.96
N THR A 233 -7.87 14.25 8.49
CA THR A 233 -7.56 14.29 7.06
C THR A 233 -7.47 12.92 6.42
N GLY A 234 -7.30 11.85 7.21
CA GLY A 234 -7.00 10.50 6.71
C GLY A 234 -5.58 10.37 6.15
N ALA A 235 -4.72 11.39 6.33
CA ALA A 235 -3.33 11.31 5.97
C ALA A 235 -2.60 10.25 6.81
N ARG A 236 -1.65 9.55 6.18
CA ARG A 236 -1.10 8.31 6.71
C ARG A 236 0.39 8.23 6.45
N LEU A 237 1.15 7.79 7.45
CA LEU A 237 2.55 7.42 7.29
C LEU A 237 2.74 5.93 7.56
N GLY A 238 3.19 5.19 6.55
CA GLY A 238 3.74 3.84 6.74
C GLY A 238 5.18 3.86 7.28
N LYS A 239 5.83 2.70 7.34
CA LYS A 239 7.21 2.53 7.82
C LYS A 239 8.31 3.13 6.92
N GLY A 240 7.97 3.60 5.71
CA GLY A 240 8.88 4.34 4.83
C GLY A 240 9.42 3.58 3.61
N GLU A 241 9.08 2.29 3.45
CA GLU A 241 9.62 1.50 2.33
C GLU A 241 8.81 1.60 1.02
N GLY A 242 7.63 2.23 1.02
CA GLY A 242 6.78 2.41 -0.17
C GLY A 242 6.12 1.14 -0.73
N PHE A 243 6.26 -0.02 -0.06
CA PHE A 243 5.69 -1.28 -0.56
C PHE A 243 4.16 -1.28 -0.58
N ALA A 244 3.51 -0.67 0.42
CA ALA A 244 2.05 -0.66 0.49
C ALA A 244 1.44 0.22 -0.62
N GLU A 245 2.10 1.31 -0.97
CA GLU A 245 1.74 2.18 -2.09
C GLU A 245 1.90 1.46 -3.43
N LEU A 246 2.99 0.69 -3.60
CA LEU A 246 3.21 -0.16 -4.78
C LEU A 246 2.17 -1.27 -4.92
N GLU A 247 1.86 -1.96 -3.81
CA GLU A 247 0.81 -2.97 -3.73
C GLU A 247 -0.55 -2.40 -4.15
N TYR A 248 -0.90 -1.21 -3.64
CA TYR A 248 -2.12 -0.50 -4.02
C TYR A 248 -2.12 -0.14 -5.51
N GLY A 249 -1.02 0.42 -6.03
CA GLY A 249 -0.90 0.80 -7.43
C GLY A 249 -1.03 -0.39 -8.39
N MET A 250 -0.46 -1.54 -8.04
CA MET A 250 -0.60 -2.78 -8.81
C MET A 250 -2.05 -3.31 -8.77
N LEU A 251 -2.71 -3.32 -7.60
CA LEU A 251 -4.12 -3.72 -7.51
C LEU A 251 -5.02 -2.78 -8.33
N ARG A 252 -4.71 -1.47 -8.39
CA ARG A 252 -5.42 -0.54 -9.30
C ARG A 252 -5.21 -0.88 -10.76
N TYR A 253 -3.97 -1.19 -11.15
CA TYR A 253 -3.67 -1.58 -12.52
C TYR A 253 -4.42 -2.84 -12.96
N MET A 254 -4.57 -3.81 -12.05
CA MET A 254 -5.33 -5.03 -12.30
C MET A 254 -6.84 -4.79 -12.44
N GLY A 255 -7.35 -3.61 -12.06
CA GLY A 255 -8.78 -3.38 -11.90
C GLY A 255 -9.37 -4.11 -10.69
N ALA A 256 -8.53 -4.62 -9.78
CA ALA A 256 -8.97 -5.34 -8.59
C ALA A 256 -9.57 -4.42 -7.52
N ILE A 257 -9.22 -3.13 -7.58
CA ILE A 257 -9.74 -2.07 -6.70
C ILE A 257 -10.09 -0.83 -7.51
N ASP A 258 -10.96 0.01 -6.97
CA ASP A 258 -11.34 1.31 -7.53
C ASP A 258 -11.50 2.36 -6.41
N ASP A 259 -11.98 3.56 -6.72
CA ASP A 259 -12.02 4.67 -5.76
C ASP A 259 -13.00 4.39 -4.61
N SER A 260 -13.96 3.48 -4.84
CA SER A 260 -14.93 3.03 -3.83
C SER A 260 -14.36 1.98 -2.88
N THR A 261 -13.25 1.32 -3.22
CA THR A 261 -12.62 0.34 -2.32
C THR A 261 -12.14 1.04 -1.05
N LEU A 262 -12.68 0.62 0.10
CA LEU A 262 -12.37 1.20 1.40
C LEU A 262 -10.96 0.82 1.87
N ILE A 263 -10.23 1.81 2.40
CA ILE A 263 -8.91 1.68 3.00
C ILE A 263 -9.04 1.87 4.51
N VAL A 264 -8.75 0.81 5.26
CA VAL A 264 -8.87 0.76 6.72
C VAL A 264 -7.50 0.55 7.34
N THR A 265 -7.27 1.15 8.50
CA THR A 265 -6.07 0.90 9.30
C THR A 265 -6.43 0.60 10.74
N SER A 266 -5.69 -0.31 11.37
CA SER A 266 -5.82 -0.67 12.77
C SER A 266 -4.55 -0.22 13.51
N VAL A 267 -4.67 0.75 14.42
CA VAL A 267 -3.55 1.40 15.10
C VAL A 267 -3.87 1.62 16.58
N HIS A 268 -2.87 1.93 17.40
CA HIS A 268 -3.08 2.39 18.78
C HIS A 268 -3.55 3.86 18.80
N ASP A 269 -4.27 4.29 19.83
CA ASP A 269 -4.73 5.68 20.01
C ASP A 269 -3.57 6.69 19.95
N LYS A 270 -2.39 6.32 20.48
CA LYS A 270 -1.17 7.13 20.46
C LYS A 270 -0.52 7.28 19.08
N GLN A 271 -0.98 6.53 18.08
CA GLN A 271 -0.55 6.68 16.69
C GLN A 271 -1.45 7.67 15.92
N LEU A 272 -2.52 8.17 16.54
CA LEU A 272 -3.29 9.29 16.02
C LEU A 272 -2.50 10.59 16.21
N VAL A 273 -2.27 11.31 15.12
CA VAL A 273 -1.51 12.56 15.09
C VAL A 273 -2.33 13.65 14.40
N ASN A 274 -1.92 14.91 14.51
CA ASN A 274 -2.62 16.05 13.91
C ASN A 274 -1.69 17.00 13.15
N ASP A 275 -0.49 16.52 12.81
CA ASP A 275 0.59 17.32 12.24
C ASP A 275 1.18 16.67 10.97
N ILE A 276 0.38 15.89 10.24
CA ILE A 276 0.78 15.40 8.92
C ILE A 276 0.44 16.50 7.88
N PRO A 277 1.44 17.17 7.27
CA PRO A 277 1.21 18.21 6.26
C PRO A 277 0.66 17.59 4.96
N VAL A 278 -0.65 17.69 4.75
CA VAL A 278 -1.36 17.10 3.60
C VAL A 278 -0.78 17.62 2.27
N GLU A 279 -0.42 18.89 2.21
CA GLU A 279 0.17 19.55 1.04
C GLU A 279 1.56 19.01 0.65
N LYS A 280 2.26 18.35 1.58
CA LYS A 280 3.56 17.70 1.33
C LYS A 280 3.41 16.21 0.99
N LEU A 281 2.20 15.65 1.01
CA LEU A 281 1.97 14.28 0.59
C LEU A 281 2.29 14.11 -0.90
N GLN A 282 2.80 12.93 -1.22
CA GLN A 282 3.10 12.54 -2.58
C GLN A 282 1.84 11.96 -3.22
N ILE A 283 1.74 12.09 -4.54
CA ILE A 283 0.59 11.61 -5.33
C ILE A 283 0.32 10.08 -5.21
N HIS A 284 1.31 9.34 -4.69
CA HIS A 284 1.23 7.90 -4.45
C HIS A 284 0.96 7.54 -2.99
N ASP A 285 0.98 8.49 -2.05
CA ASP A 285 0.63 8.22 -0.66
C ASP A 285 -0.86 7.84 -0.59
N VAL A 286 -1.14 6.66 -0.02
CA VAL A 286 -2.51 6.13 0.09
C VAL A 286 -3.15 6.65 1.38
N PRO A 287 -4.23 7.46 1.31
CA PRO A 287 -4.97 7.90 2.49
C PRO A 287 -5.82 6.75 3.06
N VAL A 288 -6.30 6.92 4.30
CA VAL A 288 -7.23 5.98 4.93
C VAL A 288 -8.63 6.57 5.06
N ASP A 289 -9.63 5.75 4.80
CA ASP A 289 -11.04 6.11 4.92
C ASP A 289 -11.55 5.87 6.36
N VAL A 290 -11.06 4.81 7.01
CA VAL A 290 -11.46 4.41 8.37
C VAL A 290 -10.26 4.04 9.23
N ILE A 291 -10.25 4.53 10.46
CA ILE A 291 -9.24 4.24 11.47
C ILE A 291 -9.89 3.50 12.62
N CYS A 292 -9.38 2.31 12.93
CA CYS A 292 -9.82 1.50 14.04
C CYS A 292 -8.73 1.51 15.12
N THR A 293 -9.11 1.94 16.32
CA THR A 293 -8.27 1.89 17.52
C THR A 293 -8.90 0.96 18.54
N PRO A 294 -8.21 0.59 19.64
CA PRO A 294 -8.83 -0.13 20.74
C PRO A 294 -10.06 0.56 21.34
N THR A 295 -10.19 1.89 21.23
CA THR A 295 -11.23 2.67 21.92
C THR A 295 -12.32 3.20 21.00
N GLN A 296 -12.04 3.38 19.71
CA GLN A 296 -12.94 4.07 18.78
C GLN A 296 -12.71 3.70 17.31
N ILE A 297 -13.75 3.93 16.50
CA ILE A 297 -13.72 3.91 15.04
C ILE A 297 -13.88 5.35 14.54
N VAL A 298 -12.98 5.80 13.68
CA VAL A 298 -12.99 7.14 13.11
C VAL A 298 -13.17 7.03 11.60
N HIS A 299 -14.22 7.65 11.07
CA HIS A 299 -14.41 7.86 9.63
C HIS A 299 -13.79 9.20 9.24
N THR A 300 -12.75 9.16 8.42
CA THR A 300 -11.94 10.36 8.13
C THR A 300 -12.64 11.29 7.13
N ASN A 301 -13.54 10.75 6.30
CA ASN A 301 -14.15 11.45 5.17
C ASN A 301 -13.09 12.17 4.32
N THR A 302 -11.93 11.53 4.14
CA THR A 302 -10.75 12.13 3.53
C THR A 302 -11.06 12.71 2.15
N THR A 303 -10.61 13.95 1.93
CA THR A 303 -10.64 14.60 0.61
C THR A 303 -9.36 14.34 -0.19
N ILE A 304 -8.40 13.61 0.40
CA ILE A 304 -7.14 13.26 -0.27
C ILE A 304 -7.45 12.25 -1.36
N PRO A 305 -7.11 12.51 -2.63
CA PRO A 305 -7.42 11.60 -3.72
C PRO A 305 -6.62 10.30 -3.58
N LYS A 306 -7.29 9.17 -3.75
CA LYS A 306 -6.62 7.86 -3.82
C LYS A 306 -5.75 7.78 -5.09
N PRO A 307 -4.56 7.16 -5.02
CA PRO A 307 -3.70 6.96 -6.18
C PRO A 307 -4.45 6.26 -7.34
N GLN A 308 -4.10 6.62 -8.59
CA GLN A 308 -4.78 6.07 -9.76
C GLN A 308 -4.06 4.88 -10.42
N GLY A 309 -2.94 4.45 -9.82
CA GLY A 309 -2.10 3.38 -10.32
C GLY A 309 -0.65 3.56 -9.90
N ILE A 310 0.26 3.08 -10.74
CA ILE A 310 1.71 3.20 -10.53
C ILE A 310 2.22 4.45 -11.24
N TYR A 311 2.96 5.29 -10.50
CA TYR A 311 3.63 6.48 -11.04
C TYR A 311 5.08 6.12 -11.42
N TRP A 312 5.28 5.67 -12.65
CA TRP A 312 6.56 5.17 -13.14
C TRP A 312 7.69 6.21 -13.10
N ASP A 313 7.36 7.49 -13.26
CA ASP A 313 8.26 8.66 -13.12
C ASP A 313 8.73 8.88 -11.67
N ARG A 314 8.18 8.14 -10.71
CA ARG A 314 8.55 8.20 -9.28
C ARG A 314 9.26 6.94 -8.80
N LEU A 315 9.41 5.93 -9.66
CA LEU A 315 10.11 4.69 -9.33
C LEU A 315 11.54 4.76 -9.80
N SER A 316 12.48 4.69 -8.85
CA SER A 316 13.91 4.67 -9.19
C SER A 316 14.30 3.41 -9.98
N PRO A 317 15.38 3.48 -10.78
CA PRO A 317 15.97 2.31 -11.41
C PRO A 317 16.31 1.22 -10.40
N GLU A 318 16.77 1.61 -9.21
CA GLU A 318 17.12 0.69 -8.13
C GLU A 318 15.87 -0.07 -7.65
N LYS A 319 14.74 0.62 -7.42
CA LYS A 319 13.49 0.00 -6.96
C LYS A 319 12.97 -1.01 -7.97
N LEU A 320 13.00 -0.63 -9.24
CA LEU A 320 12.65 -1.52 -10.35
C LEU A 320 13.61 -2.72 -10.40
N GLY A 321 14.91 -2.50 -10.23
CA GLY A 321 15.92 -3.57 -10.14
C GLY A 321 15.70 -4.54 -8.98
N GLN A 322 15.11 -4.07 -7.88
CA GLN A 322 14.86 -4.90 -6.69
C GLN A 322 13.57 -5.72 -6.78
N ILE A 323 12.53 -5.24 -7.47
CA ILE A 323 11.19 -5.84 -7.43
C ILE A 323 10.85 -6.47 -8.78
N LYS A 324 10.95 -7.81 -8.86
CA LYS A 324 10.73 -8.58 -10.09
C LYS A 324 9.36 -8.27 -10.73
N ILE A 325 8.30 -8.29 -9.93
CA ILE A 325 6.94 -8.09 -10.40
C ILE A 325 6.73 -6.71 -11.06
N LEU A 326 7.42 -5.67 -10.56
CA LEU A 326 7.32 -4.33 -11.16
C LEU A 326 8.02 -4.27 -12.52
N ARG A 327 9.12 -5.00 -12.72
CA ARG A 327 9.78 -5.07 -14.03
C ARG A 327 8.92 -5.80 -15.05
N GLU A 328 8.32 -6.91 -14.63
CA GLU A 328 7.40 -7.68 -15.49
C GLU A 328 6.20 -6.83 -15.87
N LEU A 329 5.60 -6.14 -14.90
CA LEU A 329 4.50 -5.21 -15.15
C LEU A 329 4.91 -4.06 -16.09
N LYS A 330 6.07 -3.43 -15.86
CA LYS A 330 6.59 -2.36 -16.73
C LYS A 330 6.75 -2.86 -18.15
N LYS A 331 7.43 -4.01 -18.32
CA LYS A 331 7.68 -4.63 -19.62
C LYS A 331 6.38 -4.95 -20.35
N CYS A 332 5.38 -5.51 -19.66
CA CYS A 332 4.07 -5.78 -20.25
C CYS A 332 3.40 -4.51 -20.74
N ILE A 333 3.38 -3.43 -19.94
CA ILE A 333 2.78 -2.15 -20.37
C ILE A 333 3.52 -1.55 -21.56
N GLU A 334 4.86 -1.56 -21.55
CA GLU A 334 5.66 -1.03 -22.67
C GLU A 334 5.42 -1.82 -23.97
N GLN A 335 5.29 -3.15 -23.86
CA GLN A 335 4.96 -4.02 -25.00
C GLN A 335 3.53 -3.78 -25.52
N GLU A 336 2.56 -3.62 -24.63
CA GLU A 336 1.15 -3.37 -24.99
C GLU A 336 0.94 -1.98 -25.61
N THR A 337 1.61 -0.97 -25.09
CA THR A 337 1.44 0.43 -25.52
C THR A 337 2.39 0.84 -26.64
N GLY A 338 3.46 0.07 -26.87
CA GLY A 338 4.55 0.44 -27.77
C GLY A 338 5.36 1.65 -27.29
N GLN A 339 5.17 2.11 -26.06
CA GLN A 339 5.81 3.29 -25.49
C GLN A 339 6.68 2.91 -24.30
N SER A 340 7.90 3.44 -24.24
CA SER A 340 8.72 3.28 -23.04
C SER A 340 8.16 4.12 -21.90
N LEU A 341 8.02 3.49 -20.74
CA LEU A 341 7.55 4.13 -19.52
C LEU A 341 8.69 4.92 -18.88
N PRO A 342 8.41 6.09 -18.28
CA PRO A 342 9.43 6.87 -17.59
C PRO A 342 10.03 6.10 -16.40
N CYS A 343 11.15 6.59 -15.92
CA CYS A 343 11.81 6.13 -14.69
C CYS A 343 12.05 7.35 -13.81
N GLY A 344 11.92 7.18 -12.50
CA GLY A 344 12.22 8.21 -11.52
C GLY A 344 13.72 8.43 -11.36
N PRO A 345 14.09 9.44 -10.54
CA PRO A 345 15.50 9.67 -10.19
C PRO A 345 16.07 8.47 -9.44
N SER A 346 17.39 8.30 -9.51
CA SER A 346 18.11 7.31 -8.70
C SER A 346 17.87 7.58 -7.21
N GLU A 347 17.69 6.52 -6.44
CA GLU A 347 17.51 6.60 -5.00
C GLU A 347 18.42 5.61 -4.28
N LYS A 348 18.98 6.02 -3.14
CA LYS A 348 19.65 5.07 -2.24
C LYS A 348 18.58 4.19 -1.61
N LEU A 349 18.56 2.90 -1.97
CA LEU A 349 17.66 1.93 -1.37
C LEU A 349 18.37 1.06 -0.33
N PRO A 350 17.66 0.63 0.73
CA PRO A 350 18.12 -0.47 1.54
C PRO A 350 18.32 -1.71 0.64
N PRO A 351 19.38 -2.51 0.86
CA PRO A 351 19.68 -3.65 0.02
C PRO A 351 18.59 -4.71 0.17
N THR A 352 17.98 -5.11 -0.94
CA THR A 352 17.13 -6.31 -1.00
C THR A 352 17.99 -7.57 -1.23
N ALA A 353 17.34 -8.74 -1.20
CA ALA A 353 18.00 -10.00 -1.49
C ALA A 353 18.65 -9.93 -2.89
N GLY A 354 19.98 -9.92 -2.92
CA GLY A 354 20.71 -10.07 -4.17
C GLY A 354 20.42 -11.46 -4.72
N HIS A 355 19.99 -11.52 -5.98
CA HIS A 355 19.99 -12.78 -6.69
C HIS A 355 21.47 -13.20 -6.81
N ARG A 356 21.84 -14.36 -6.25
CA ARG A 356 23.03 -15.04 -6.77
C ARG A 356 22.69 -15.35 -8.22
N SER A 357 23.25 -14.61 -9.17
CA SER A 357 23.38 -15.13 -10.52
C SER A 357 24.17 -16.43 -10.38
N ARG A 358 23.55 -17.57 -10.70
CA ARG A 358 24.35 -18.77 -10.98
C ARG A 358 25.29 -18.35 -12.12
N ARG A 359 26.55 -18.09 -11.79
CA ARG A 359 27.62 -18.12 -12.79
C ARG A 359 27.57 -19.54 -13.33
N GLN A 360 27.16 -19.67 -14.59
CA GLN A 360 27.42 -20.88 -15.35
C GLN A 360 28.94 -21.03 -15.37
N GLY A 361 29.41 -22.11 -14.74
CA GLY A 361 30.72 -22.68 -15.00
C GLY A 361 30.55 -23.81 -15.99
#